data_AF-A0A2V9Y2P1-F1
#
_entry.id   AF-A0A2V9Y2P1-F1
#
_cell.length_a   1.000
_cell.length_b   1.000
_cell.length_c   1.000
_cell.angle_alpha   90.00
_cell.angle_beta   90.00
_cell.angle_gamma   90.00
#
_symmetry.space_group_name_H-M   'P 1'
#
loop_
_entity.id
_entity.type
_entity.pdbx_description
1 polymer ?
#
loop_
_entity_poly.entity_id
_entity_poly.type
_entity_poly.pdbx_seq_one_letter_code
_entity_poly.pdbx_strand_id
1 'polypeptide(L)'
;MDNALQIRGWRQDKIWAHRAEVSRHAGILSGSVDVARRNRVLEDQLATLRREHDDLRRTMYEAAQVQRKLCGPRLLRRESFEIASEIFPVRHLSGDFISVFELGTDLVFAIGDIAGKGLSAGMWFTHVVGMVRLQIEALGDPAAALSAI
;
A
#
# COMPACT_ATOMS: atom_id res chain seq x y z
N MET A 1 -78.59 -37.34 0.18
CA MET A 1 -77.73 -36.67 1.18
C MET A 1 -76.29 -37.07 0.89
N ASP A 2 -75.52 -36.27 0.12
CA ASP A 2 -74.05 -36.22 0.31
C ASP A 2 -73.36 -35.05 -0.43
N ASN A 3 -73.97 -33.85 -0.42
CA ASN A 3 -73.36 -32.66 -1.06
C ASN A 3 -72.45 -31.86 -0.09
N ALA A 4 -72.27 -32.36 1.14
CA ALA A 4 -71.54 -31.65 2.21
C ALA A 4 -70.06 -32.05 2.31
N LEU A 5 -69.67 -33.24 1.81
CA LEU A 5 -68.30 -33.73 1.86
C LEU A 5 -67.42 -33.20 0.71
N GLN A 6 -68.01 -32.92 -0.45
CA GLN A 6 -67.28 -32.44 -1.63
C GLN A 6 -66.86 -30.95 -1.50
N ILE A 7 -67.66 -30.13 -0.81
CA ILE A 7 -67.36 -28.69 -0.59
C ILE A 7 -66.24 -28.49 0.44
N ARG A 8 -66.05 -29.44 1.38
CA ARG A 8 -64.98 -29.37 2.39
C ARG A 8 -63.59 -29.70 1.83
N GLY A 9 -63.49 -30.64 0.88
CA GLY A 9 -62.22 -30.98 0.21
C GLY A 9 -61.67 -29.83 -0.64
N TRP A 10 -62.52 -29.24 -1.49
CA TRP A 10 -62.15 -28.12 -2.37
C TRP A 10 -61.70 -26.86 -1.62
N ARG A 11 -62.21 -26.66 -0.40
CA ARG A 11 -61.82 -25.53 0.45
C ARG A 11 -60.46 -25.75 1.12
N GLN A 12 -60.10 -26.99 1.46
CA GLN A 12 -58.78 -27.30 2.03
C GLN A 12 -57.69 -27.24 0.95
N ASP A 13 -57.93 -27.79 -0.24
CA ASP A 13 -56.93 -27.79 -1.34
C ASP A 13 -56.55 -26.38 -1.78
N LYS A 14 -57.52 -25.45 -1.84
CA LYS A 14 -57.26 -24.04 -2.12
C LYS A 14 -56.44 -23.35 -1.03
N ILE A 15 -56.64 -23.71 0.24
CA ILE A 15 -55.87 -23.16 1.37
C ILE A 15 -54.42 -23.67 1.34
N TRP A 16 -54.21 -24.95 1.02
CA TRP A 16 -52.87 -25.53 0.90
C TRP A 16 -52.09 -24.95 -0.28
N ALA A 17 -52.74 -24.78 -1.43
CA ALA A 17 -52.13 -24.16 -2.60
C ALA A 17 -51.71 -22.71 -2.33
N HIS A 18 -52.59 -21.91 -1.71
CA HIS A 18 -52.30 -20.52 -1.37
C HIS A 18 -51.18 -20.40 -0.32
N ARG A 19 -51.14 -21.27 0.69
CA ARG A 19 -50.08 -21.28 1.71
C ARG A 19 -48.71 -21.70 1.17
N ALA A 20 -48.68 -22.64 0.22
CA ALA A 20 -47.47 -23.03 -0.49
C ALA A 20 -46.96 -21.91 -1.41
N GLU A 21 -47.86 -21.20 -2.09
CA GLU A 21 -47.52 -20.07 -2.95
C GLU A 21 -47.00 -18.86 -2.15
N VAL A 22 -47.62 -18.53 -1.02
CA VAL A 22 -47.15 -17.48 -0.11
C VAL A 22 -45.79 -17.86 0.51
N SER A 23 -45.57 -19.12 0.88
CA SER A 23 -44.25 -19.58 1.38
C SER A 23 -43.16 -19.52 0.31
N ARG A 24 -43.47 -19.85 -0.95
CA ARG A 24 -42.52 -19.73 -2.07
C ARG A 24 -42.15 -18.27 -2.34
N HIS A 25 -43.14 -17.37 -2.39
CA HIS A 25 -42.87 -15.93 -2.55
C HIS A 25 -42.09 -15.34 -1.37
N ALA A 26 -42.40 -15.76 -0.14
CA ALA A 26 -41.65 -15.35 1.06
C ALA A 26 -40.18 -15.82 1.02
N GLY A 27 -39.90 -17.04 0.54
CA GLY A 27 -38.53 -17.54 0.37
C GLY A 27 -37.73 -16.78 -0.70
N ILE A 28 -38.36 -16.42 -1.82
CA ILE A 28 -37.72 -15.62 -2.89
C ILE A 28 -37.44 -14.19 -2.40
N LEU A 29 -38.37 -13.56 -1.68
CA LEU A 29 -38.17 -12.24 -1.06
C LEU A 29 -37.08 -12.27 0.02
N SER A 30 -37.07 -13.29 0.90
CA SER A 30 -36.02 -13.44 1.92
C SER A 30 -34.64 -13.60 1.28
N GLY A 31 -34.51 -14.49 0.28
CA GLY A 31 -33.24 -14.68 -0.44
C GLY A 31 -32.77 -13.40 -1.15
N SER A 32 -33.68 -12.63 -1.73
CA SER A 32 -33.36 -11.35 -2.39
C SER A 32 -32.89 -10.29 -1.39
N VAL A 33 -33.48 -10.24 -0.19
CA VAL A 33 -33.07 -9.35 0.90
C VAL A 33 -31.71 -9.74 1.46
N ASP A 34 -31.45 -11.04 1.62
CA ASP A 34 -30.15 -11.55 2.10
C ASP A 34 -29.03 -11.27 1.11
N VAL A 35 -29.29 -11.42 -0.19
CA VAL A 35 -28.33 -11.06 -1.25
C VAL A 35 -28.06 -9.55 -1.26
N ALA A 36 -29.11 -8.72 -1.19
CA ALA A 36 -28.93 -7.26 -1.12
C ALA A 36 -28.17 -6.84 0.15
N ARG A 37 -28.37 -7.52 1.28
CA ARG A 37 -27.61 -7.29 2.51
C ARG A 37 -26.15 -7.65 2.36
N ARG A 38 -25.85 -8.82 1.76
CA ARG A 38 -24.46 -9.28 1.52
C ARG A 38 -23.74 -8.36 0.55
N ASN A 39 -24.40 -7.90 -0.51
CA ASN A 39 -23.82 -6.93 -1.45
C ASN A 39 -23.48 -5.61 -0.75
N ARG A 40 -24.38 -5.07 0.09
CA ARG A 40 -24.07 -3.85 0.88
C ARG A 40 -22.85 -4.02 1.78
N VAL A 41 -22.75 -5.15 2.49
CA VAL A 41 -21.58 -5.42 3.34
C VAL A 41 -20.29 -5.51 2.52
N LEU A 42 -20.32 -6.14 1.34
CA LEU A 42 -19.16 -6.22 0.44
C LEU A 42 -18.79 -4.83 -0.11
N GLU A 43 -19.77 -4.00 -0.47
CA GLU A 43 -19.56 -2.62 -0.91
C GLU A 43 -18.89 -1.79 0.18
N ASP A 44 -19.36 -1.91 1.43
CA ASP A 44 -18.77 -1.23 2.59
C ASP A 44 -17.33 -1.71 2.88
N GLN A 45 -17.07 -3.02 2.76
CA GLN A 45 -15.74 -3.60 2.91
C GLN A 45 -14.79 -3.11 1.81
N LEU A 46 -15.24 -3.08 0.56
CA LEU A 46 -14.47 -2.55 -0.56
C LEU A 46 -14.18 -1.07 -0.40
N ALA A 47 -15.16 -0.28 0.07
CA ALA A 47 -14.96 1.13 0.35
C ALA A 47 -13.91 1.34 1.45
N THR A 48 -13.95 0.53 2.50
CA THR A 48 -12.96 0.57 3.59
C THR A 48 -11.55 0.22 3.10
N LEU A 49 -11.40 -0.92 2.40
CA LEU A 49 -10.11 -1.34 1.85
C LEU A 49 -9.51 -0.33 0.87
N ARG A 50 -10.35 0.33 0.06
CA ARG A 50 -9.91 1.40 -0.84
C ARG A 50 -9.31 2.58 -0.07
N ARG A 51 -9.98 3.03 1.00
CA ARG A 51 -9.47 4.12 1.85
C ARG A 51 -8.14 3.74 2.49
N GLU A 52 -8.04 2.56 3.10
CA GLU A 52 -6.80 2.09 3.73
C GLU A 52 -5.62 2.02 2.74
N HIS A 53 -5.88 1.54 1.53
CA HIS A 53 -4.89 1.49 0.48
C HIS A 53 -4.46 2.87 -0.02
N ASP A 54 -5.41 3.80 -0.16
CA ASP A 54 -5.12 5.18 -0.55
C ASP A 54 -4.30 5.91 0.53
N ASP A 55 -4.61 5.68 1.81
CA ASP A 55 -3.84 6.19 2.94
C ASP A 55 -2.40 5.63 2.94
N LEU A 56 -2.24 4.31 2.76
CA LEU A 56 -0.92 3.68 2.65
C LEU A 56 -0.11 4.23 1.47
N ARG A 57 -0.74 4.42 0.31
CA ARG A 57 -0.10 5.02 -0.87
C ARG A 57 0.37 6.44 -0.57
N ARG A 58 -0.47 7.23 0.10
CA ARG A 58 -0.12 8.61 0.48
C ARG A 58 1.07 8.64 1.43
N THR A 59 1.09 7.81 2.48
CA THR A 59 2.22 7.72 3.40
C THR A 59 3.50 7.28 2.69
N MET A 60 3.42 6.29 1.80
CA MET A 60 4.58 5.84 1.01
C MET A 60 5.10 6.92 0.08
N TYR A 61 4.22 7.71 -0.54
CA TYR A 61 4.60 8.84 -1.36
C TYR A 61 5.32 9.91 -0.54
N GLU A 62 4.80 10.27 0.63
CA GLU A 62 5.43 11.24 1.54
C GLU A 62 6.83 10.76 1.98
N ALA A 63 6.97 9.48 2.36
CA ALA A 63 8.26 8.88 2.67
C ALA A 63 9.24 8.95 1.49
N ALA A 64 8.78 8.68 0.27
CA ALA A 64 9.60 8.78 -0.94
C ALA A 64 10.09 10.20 -1.20
N GLN A 65 9.25 11.21 -0.95
CA GLN A 65 9.68 12.61 -1.05
C GLN A 65 10.75 12.97 -0.02
N VAL A 66 10.63 12.45 1.21
CA VAL A 66 11.66 12.63 2.24
C VAL A 66 12.96 11.96 1.82
N GLN A 67 12.93 10.71 1.37
CA GLN A 67 14.12 10.00 0.89
C GLN A 67 14.80 10.78 -0.25
N ARG A 68 14.03 11.27 -1.22
CA ARG A 68 14.57 12.04 -2.35
C ARG A 68 15.26 13.35 -1.93
N LYS A 69 14.77 14.01 -0.87
CA LYS A 69 15.39 15.22 -0.32
C LYS A 69 16.68 14.94 0.44
N LEU A 70 16.81 13.74 1.02
CA LEU A 70 17.97 13.29 1.76
C LEU A 70 19.05 12.70 0.85
N CYS A 71 18.67 12.21 -0.34
CA CYS A 71 19.59 11.86 -1.40
C CYS A 71 20.32 13.10 -1.95
N GLY A 72 21.34 12.84 -2.75
CA GLY A 72 22.17 13.84 -3.40
C GLY A 72 21.34 14.87 -4.20
N PRO A 73 21.89 16.06 -4.37
CA PRO A 73 21.21 17.13 -5.09
C PRO A 73 20.91 16.72 -6.54
N ARG A 74 19.77 17.18 -7.07
CA ARG A 74 19.45 17.00 -8.51
C ARG A 74 20.52 17.61 -9.41
N LEU A 75 21.07 18.74 -8.98
CA LEU A 75 22.18 19.42 -9.62
C LEU A 75 22.97 20.16 -8.54
N LEU A 76 24.28 19.94 -8.51
CA LEU A 76 25.26 20.68 -7.72
C LEU A 76 26.36 21.17 -8.64
N ARG A 77 26.69 22.45 -8.56
CA ARG A 77 27.86 23.03 -9.22
C ARG A 77 28.80 23.54 -8.16
N ARG A 78 30.03 23.05 -8.18
CA ARG A 78 31.08 23.38 -7.20
C ARG A 78 32.40 23.49 -7.93
N GLU A 79 32.92 24.72 -8.04
CA GLU A 79 34.16 25.03 -8.76
C GLU A 79 34.19 24.40 -10.17
N SER A 80 35.04 23.38 -10.37
CA SER A 80 35.23 22.68 -11.64
C SER A 80 34.31 21.47 -11.81
N PHE A 81 33.43 21.20 -10.83
CA PHE A 81 32.55 20.03 -10.83
C PHE A 81 31.08 20.42 -11.05
N GLU A 82 30.40 19.65 -11.89
CA GLU A 82 28.96 19.64 -12.05
C GLU A 82 28.46 18.22 -11.80
N ILE A 83 27.66 18.04 -10.76
CA ILE A 83 27.13 16.75 -10.32
C ILE A 83 25.62 16.79 -10.49
N ALA A 84 25.07 15.92 -11.33
CA ALA A 84 23.64 15.72 -11.46
C ALA A 84 23.29 14.30 -11.03
N SER A 85 22.15 14.13 -10.36
CA SER A 85 21.73 12.82 -9.86
C SER A 85 20.22 12.61 -9.96
N GLU A 86 19.83 11.40 -10.36
CA GLU A 86 18.44 10.95 -10.36
C GLU A 86 18.38 9.45 -10.04
N ILE A 87 17.39 9.06 -9.24
CA ILE A 87 17.11 7.68 -8.84
C ILE A 87 15.69 7.34 -9.29
N PHE A 88 15.55 6.23 -10.00
CA PHE A 88 14.27 5.71 -10.48
C PHE A 88 13.88 4.45 -9.69
N PRO A 89 13.19 4.60 -8.54
CA PRO A 89 12.86 3.44 -7.71
C PRO A 89 11.83 2.54 -8.41
N VAL A 90 12.06 1.22 -8.34
CA VAL A 90 11.12 0.21 -8.88
C VAL A 90 9.83 0.13 -8.04
N ARG A 91 9.85 0.66 -6.81
CA ARG A 91 8.70 0.78 -5.90
C ARG A 91 8.63 2.23 -5.36
N HIS A 92 7.97 2.45 -4.22
CA HIS A 92 7.89 3.79 -3.62
C HIS A 92 9.24 4.29 -3.08
N LEU A 93 10.05 3.40 -2.50
CA LEU A 93 11.36 3.72 -1.91
C LEU A 93 12.48 2.92 -2.59
N SER A 94 13.68 3.51 -2.61
CA SER A 94 14.89 2.93 -3.20
C SER A 94 15.83 2.37 -2.14
N GLY A 95 16.52 1.28 -2.46
CA GLY A 95 17.73 0.86 -1.73
C GLY A 95 18.96 1.63 -2.21
N ASP A 96 18.99 1.92 -3.51
CA ASP A 96 20.00 2.73 -4.17
C ASP A 96 19.97 4.15 -3.60
N PHE A 97 21.16 4.69 -3.38
CA PHE A 97 21.31 6.07 -2.94
C PHE A 97 22.50 6.76 -3.58
N ILE A 98 22.39 8.08 -3.62
CA ILE A 98 23.46 9.00 -3.97
C ILE A 98 23.52 9.99 -2.82
N SER A 99 24.71 10.32 -2.33
CA SER A 99 24.94 11.31 -1.27
C SER A 99 26.11 12.18 -1.68
N VAL A 100 25.91 13.49 -1.61
CA VAL A 100 26.95 14.48 -1.93
C VAL A 100 26.97 15.49 -0.80
N PHE A 101 28.12 15.67 -0.17
CA PHE A 101 28.27 16.59 0.95
C PHE A 101 29.71 17.10 1.03
N GLU A 102 29.87 18.25 1.65
CA GLU A 102 31.17 18.88 1.86
C GLU A 102 31.81 18.36 3.15
N LEU A 103 33.12 18.14 3.10
CA LEU A 103 33.96 17.80 4.24
C LEU A 103 35.18 18.73 4.22
N GLY A 104 35.08 19.87 4.93
CA GLY A 104 36.10 20.92 4.87
C GLY A 104 36.24 21.48 3.44
N THR A 105 37.43 21.34 2.85
CA THR A 105 37.70 21.74 1.46
C THR A 105 37.42 20.64 0.44
N ASP A 106 37.01 19.45 0.89
CA ASP A 106 36.77 18.31 0.01
C ASP A 106 35.28 18.14 -0.25
N LEU A 107 34.98 17.58 -1.43
CA LEU A 107 33.63 17.18 -1.80
C LEU A 107 33.55 15.66 -1.77
N VAL A 108 32.72 15.13 -0.88
CA VAL A 108 32.51 13.69 -0.75
C VAL A 108 31.32 13.28 -1.61
N PHE A 109 31.55 12.30 -2.47
CA PHE A 109 30.54 11.71 -3.34
C PHE A 109 30.42 10.22 -3.05
N ALA A 110 29.25 9.77 -2.61
CA ALA A 110 28.96 8.38 -2.31
C ALA A 110 27.76 7.87 -3.11
N ILE A 111 27.91 6.71 -3.72
CA ILE A 111 26.83 5.94 -4.34
C ILE A 111 26.82 4.56 -3.68
N GLY A 112 25.65 4.04 -3.37
CA GLY A 112 25.52 2.69 -2.86
C GLY A 112 24.19 2.05 -3.25
N ASP A 113 24.14 0.74 -3.12
CA ASP A 113 22.95 -0.09 -3.28
C ASP A 113 22.78 -0.95 -2.03
N ILE A 114 21.60 -0.87 -1.41
CA ILE A 114 21.24 -1.62 -0.22
C ILE A 114 20.45 -2.86 -0.66
N ALA A 115 20.99 -4.03 -0.31
CA ALA A 115 20.36 -5.31 -0.61
C ALA A 115 18.89 -5.36 -0.17
N GLY A 116 18.02 -5.73 -1.10
CA GLY A 116 16.56 -5.71 -0.92
C GLY A 116 15.89 -4.75 -1.89
N LYS A 117 14.60 -4.48 -1.72
CA LYS A 117 13.82 -3.56 -2.57
C LYS A 117 12.70 -2.91 -1.77
N GLY A 118 12.30 -1.69 -2.15
CA GLY A 118 11.15 -1.00 -1.57
C GLY A 118 11.41 -0.53 -0.14
N LEU A 119 10.38 -0.64 0.72
CA LEU A 119 10.39 -0.06 2.07
C LEU A 119 11.54 -0.60 2.93
N SER A 120 11.80 -1.91 2.93
CA SER A 120 12.84 -2.50 3.80
C SER A 120 14.23 -1.96 3.49
N ALA A 121 14.62 -1.92 2.22
CA ALA A 121 15.91 -1.35 1.80
C ALA A 121 15.95 0.17 2.04
N GLY A 122 14.85 0.88 1.72
CA GLY A 122 14.75 2.33 1.93
C GLY A 122 14.80 2.75 3.40
N MET A 123 14.42 1.89 4.34
CA MET A 123 14.57 2.17 5.78
C MET A 123 16.03 2.21 6.25
N TRP A 124 16.91 1.44 5.59
CA TRP A 124 18.34 1.43 5.93
C TRP A 124 19.12 2.61 5.34
N PHE A 125 18.57 3.26 4.32
CA PHE A 125 19.23 4.36 3.61
C PHE A 125 19.75 5.46 4.54
N THR A 126 18.91 5.98 5.44
CA THR A 126 19.31 7.08 6.35
C THR A 126 20.40 6.63 7.31
N HIS A 127 20.36 5.37 7.74
CA HIS A 127 21.38 4.79 8.62
C HIS A 127 22.72 4.68 7.88
N VAL A 128 22.74 4.08 6.69
CA VAL A 128 23.96 3.90 5.90
C VAL A 128 24.58 5.24 5.51
N VAL A 129 23.79 6.20 5.01
CA VAL A 129 24.32 7.53 4.67
C VAL A 129 24.84 8.27 5.90
N GLY A 130 24.18 8.11 7.05
CA GLY A 130 24.67 8.63 8.33
C GLY A 130 26.02 8.04 8.71
N MET A 131 26.18 6.73 8.61
CA MET A 131 27.46 6.06 8.86
C MET A 131 28.55 6.50 7.89
N VAL A 132 28.26 6.59 6.60
CA VAL A 132 29.22 7.11 5.60
C VAL A 132 29.72 8.48 5.99
N ARG A 133 28.82 9.40 6.36
CA ARG A 133 29.18 10.76 6.80
C ARG A 133 30.06 10.75 8.06
N LEU A 134 29.67 9.98 9.07
CA LEU A 134 30.42 9.90 10.32
C LEU A 134 31.81 9.28 10.14
N GLN A 135 31.90 8.19 9.38
CA GLN A 135 33.17 7.47 9.21
C GLN A 135 34.14 8.24 8.31
N ILE A 136 33.66 8.92 7.25
CA ILE A 136 34.55 9.74 6.42
C ILE A 136 35.05 10.97 7.18
N GLU A 137 34.22 11.58 8.03
CA GLU A 137 34.62 12.70 8.87
C GLU A 137 35.66 12.29 9.93
N ALA A 138 35.51 11.09 10.49
CA ALA A 138 36.43 10.57 11.51
C ALA A 138 37.77 10.09 10.92
N LEU A 139 37.75 9.43 9.77
CA LEU A 139 38.92 8.72 9.22
C LEU A 139 39.60 9.46 8.07
N GLY A 140 38.90 10.36 7.37
CA GLY A 140 39.42 11.13 6.24
C GLY A 140 39.78 10.31 5.00
N ASP A 141 39.63 8.98 5.04
CA ASP A 141 39.94 8.07 3.95
C ASP A 141 38.69 7.25 3.55
N PRO A 142 38.26 7.29 2.27
CA PRO A 142 37.11 6.54 1.81
C PRO A 142 37.20 5.02 2.03
N ALA A 143 38.38 4.42 1.86
CA ALA A 143 38.54 2.97 2.00
C ALA A 143 38.43 2.53 3.47
N ALA A 144 39.06 3.27 4.38
CA ALA A 144 38.93 3.07 5.82
C ALA A 144 37.49 3.31 6.29
N ALA A 145 36.85 4.37 5.79
CA ALA A 145 35.46 4.69 6.13
C ALA A 145 34.50 3.57 5.74
N LEU A 146 34.61 3.04 4.52
CA LEU A 146 33.76 1.94 4.06
C LEU A 146 34.05 0.62 4.79
N SER A 147 35.30 0.39 5.22
CA SER A 147 35.66 -0.82 5.97
C SER A 147 35.10 -0.81 7.41
N ALA A 148 34.70 0.36 7.92
CA ALA A 148 34.13 0.54 9.25
C ALA A 148 32.59 0.51 9.27
N ILE A 149 31.94 0.27 8.12
CA ILE A 149 30.49 0.20 7.94
C ILE A 149 30.07 -1.25 7.71
#